data_AF-A0A354YWN7-F1
#
_entry.id   AF-A0A354YWN7-F1
#
_cell.length_a   1.000
_cell.length_b   1.000
_cell.length_c   1.000
_cell.angle_alpha   90.00
_cell.angle_beta   90.00
_cell.angle_gamma   90.00
#
_symmetry.space_group_name_H-M   'P 1'
#
loop_
_entity.id
_entity.type
_entity.pdbx_description
1 polymer ?
#
loop_
_entity_poly.entity_id
_entity_poly.type
_entity_poly.pdbx_seq_one_letter_code
_entity_poly.pdbx_strand_id
1 'polypeptide(L)'
;PECGGKMHQDGFDIPFETFLGFEGDKVPDIDLNFSGDYQSRAHQYVEELFGQENVYRAGTISTIAEKTAYGFVKKYMENKETDISNAEVNRLVKGITGVRRTTGQHPGGLIVVPQDRDILEFTPLQHPADNKDSGVITTHFEYHAIGEQLVKLDILGHDDPTVLKELEDLTGRKASSIKLNEKETMKLFSGVEPLGLEAADILSTVGTYGIPEFGTRFVRQMLEATRPTTFSELVRISGLSHGTNVWLNNAQNLIKNGTAGLSEVICTRDDIMSYLIQKGLDKKQAFKIMENVRKGNGLNSGECELMAGQNVPSWYIDSCQKIEYMFPKAHAVAYVTMAFRIAYFKVYYPLPFYASFFSIRAEDFDSQIILEGYEALKKRIQEIEKAGLSASQKDKKLLPVLEVAMEMYARGFTFQPVDIYESDASKFLVVDNALLLPFSALPNVGAAAAHGIIESREGGSFISVEDFQQRSRLNKTAMEVLRKFDCFNHLPETSQVSLFG
;
A
#
# COMPACT_ATOMS: atom_id res chain seq x y z
N PRO A 1 5.80 -39.53 5.73
CA PRO A 1 6.49 -40.84 5.83
C PRO A 1 5.55 -42.05 5.98
N GLU A 2 4.27 -41.85 6.35
CA GLU A 2 3.31 -42.95 6.58
C GLU A 2 2.36 -43.20 5.40
N CYS A 3 1.72 -42.16 4.86
CA CYS A 3 0.71 -42.29 3.80
C CYS A 3 1.24 -42.01 2.37
N GLY A 4 2.51 -41.65 2.22
CA GLY A 4 3.11 -41.23 0.93
C GLY A 4 2.61 -39.88 0.39
N GLY A 5 1.69 -39.21 1.08
CA GLY A 5 1.19 -37.89 0.69
C GLY A 5 2.26 -36.79 0.78
N LYS A 6 2.12 -35.75 -0.07
CA LYS A 6 2.96 -34.54 0.01
C LYS A 6 2.61 -33.80 1.30
N MET A 7 3.60 -33.53 2.14
CA MET A 7 3.40 -32.80 3.39
C MET A 7 3.12 -31.32 3.10
N HIS A 8 2.22 -30.75 3.91
CA HIS A 8 2.07 -29.30 4.01
C HIS A 8 3.26 -28.71 4.76
N GLN A 9 3.70 -27.53 4.37
CA GLN A 9 4.78 -26.79 5.01
C GLN A 9 4.19 -25.51 5.57
N ASP A 10 4.31 -25.32 6.88
CA ASP A 10 3.80 -24.17 7.60
C ASP A 10 4.62 -23.96 8.89
N GLY A 11 4.46 -22.81 9.51
CA GLY A 11 5.18 -22.42 10.72
C GLY A 11 6.31 -21.43 10.44
N PHE A 12 6.25 -20.28 11.12
CA PHE A 12 7.20 -19.17 10.96
C PHE A 12 7.96 -18.84 12.24
N ASP A 13 7.80 -19.64 13.30
CA ASP A 13 8.46 -19.46 14.59
C ASP A 13 8.28 -18.03 15.13
N ILE A 14 7.03 -17.70 15.45
CA ILE A 14 6.62 -16.38 15.97
C ILE A 14 6.17 -16.58 17.43
N PRO A 15 6.82 -15.92 18.40
CA PRO A 15 6.44 -16.03 19.80
C PRO A 15 5.10 -15.35 20.06
N PHE A 16 4.21 -16.03 20.78
CA PHE A 16 2.88 -15.53 21.10
C PHE A 16 2.93 -14.26 21.95
N GLU A 17 3.94 -14.15 22.81
CA GLU A 17 4.13 -13.06 23.75
C GLU A 17 4.37 -11.72 23.06
N THR A 18 4.74 -11.72 21.77
CA THR A 18 4.72 -10.51 20.94
C THR A 18 3.34 -9.83 20.92
N PHE A 19 2.27 -10.61 21.03
CA PHE A 19 0.89 -10.14 21.03
C PHE A 19 0.44 -9.65 22.42
N LEU A 20 0.38 -10.55 23.41
CA LEU A 20 -0.18 -10.28 24.76
C LEU A 20 0.84 -9.97 25.86
N GLY A 21 2.14 -9.99 25.57
CA GLY A 21 3.17 -10.02 26.60
C GLY A 21 3.19 -11.35 27.35
N PHE A 22 3.91 -11.38 28.48
CA PHE A 22 4.04 -12.58 29.31
C PHE A 22 2.98 -12.67 30.40
N GLU A 23 2.39 -11.54 30.81
CA GLU A 23 1.43 -11.49 31.93
C GLU A 23 0.05 -10.97 31.52
N GLY A 24 -0.19 -10.75 30.22
CA GLY A 24 -1.42 -10.09 29.76
C GLY A 24 -1.46 -8.61 30.13
N ASP A 25 -0.29 -8.00 30.35
CA ASP A 25 -0.07 -6.60 30.71
C ASP A 25 -0.16 -5.65 29.51
N LYS A 26 -0.43 -6.21 28.32
CA LYS A 26 -0.65 -5.48 27.07
C LYS A 26 -2.06 -5.73 26.57
N VAL A 27 -2.76 -4.65 26.21
CA VAL A 27 -4.02 -4.70 25.47
C VAL A 27 -3.68 -4.58 23.98
N PRO A 28 -3.77 -5.67 23.19
CA PRO A 28 -3.51 -5.61 21.77
C PRO A 28 -4.79 -5.31 20.98
N ASP A 29 -4.59 -4.81 19.78
CA ASP A 29 -5.63 -4.66 18.78
C ASP A 29 -5.64 -5.87 17.84
N ILE A 30 -6.75 -6.12 17.16
CA ILE A 30 -6.83 -7.10 16.07
C ILE A 30 -6.95 -6.34 14.75
N ASP A 31 -5.94 -6.50 13.89
CA ASP A 31 -5.85 -5.90 12.57
C ASP A 31 -6.31 -6.89 11.48
N LEU A 32 -7.24 -6.45 10.63
CA LEU A 32 -7.74 -7.22 9.50
C LEU A 32 -7.79 -6.35 8.25
N ASN A 33 -7.10 -6.79 7.19
CA ASN A 33 -7.15 -6.16 5.88
C ASN A 33 -8.29 -6.76 5.05
N PHE A 34 -9.33 -5.97 4.80
CA PHE A 34 -10.41 -6.27 3.88
C PHE A 34 -10.19 -5.55 2.55
N SER A 35 -10.83 -6.05 1.48
CA SER A 35 -10.99 -5.27 0.26
C SER A 35 -11.71 -3.96 0.59
N GLY A 36 -11.27 -2.84 0.00
CA GLY A 36 -11.94 -1.54 0.15
C GLY A 36 -13.44 -1.61 -0.15
N ASP A 37 -13.83 -2.38 -1.16
CA ASP A 37 -15.22 -2.58 -1.58
C ASP A 37 -16.07 -3.32 -0.53
N TYR A 38 -15.42 -4.10 0.35
CA TYR A 38 -16.09 -4.89 1.38
C TYR A 38 -15.99 -4.27 2.79
N GLN A 39 -15.07 -3.32 2.98
CA GLN A 39 -14.74 -2.77 4.29
C GLN A 39 -15.98 -2.23 5.03
N SER A 40 -16.83 -1.46 4.33
CA SER A 40 -18.06 -0.90 4.92
C SER A 40 -19.02 -1.97 5.41
N ARG A 41 -19.15 -3.10 4.69
CA ARG A 41 -19.97 -4.24 5.10
C ARG A 41 -19.39 -4.96 6.31
N ALA A 42 -18.06 -5.12 6.36
CA ALA A 42 -17.38 -5.68 7.52
C ALA A 42 -17.62 -4.83 8.77
N HIS A 43 -17.61 -3.50 8.64
CA HIS A 43 -17.94 -2.62 9.76
C HIS A 43 -19.39 -2.75 10.23
N GLN A 44 -20.35 -2.78 9.30
CA GLN A 44 -21.77 -2.97 9.63
C GLN A 44 -21.99 -4.29 10.39
N TYR A 45 -21.29 -5.35 10.00
CA TYR A 45 -21.39 -6.63 10.70
C TYR A 45 -20.86 -6.58 12.15
N VAL A 46 -19.85 -5.75 12.43
CA VAL A 46 -19.38 -5.54 13.81
C VAL A 46 -20.44 -4.80 14.63
N GLU A 47 -21.10 -3.80 14.05
CA GLU A 47 -22.22 -3.10 14.69
C GLU A 47 -23.40 -4.06 14.97
N GLU A 48 -23.73 -4.96 14.05
CA GLU A 48 -24.74 -6.01 14.25
C GLU A 48 -24.35 -6.99 15.37
N LEU A 49 -23.07 -7.35 15.47
CA LEU A 49 -22.59 -8.34 16.43
C LEU A 49 -22.61 -7.84 17.88
N PHE A 50 -22.20 -6.58 18.09
CA PHE A 50 -22.04 -6.01 19.43
C PHE A 50 -23.18 -5.08 19.86
N GLY A 51 -24.03 -4.64 18.92
CA GLY A 51 -25.00 -3.57 19.13
C GLY A 51 -24.46 -2.24 18.62
N GLN A 52 -25.28 -1.49 17.87
CA GLN A 52 -24.88 -0.22 17.25
C GLN A 52 -24.52 0.85 18.30
N GLU A 53 -25.10 0.75 19.49
CA GLU A 53 -24.84 1.58 20.67
C GLU A 53 -23.53 1.24 21.39
N ASN A 54 -22.92 0.08 21.08
CA ASN A 54 -21.69 -0.39 21.72
C ASN A 54 -20.47 -0.30 20.79
N VAL A 55 -20.61 0.23 19.58
CA VAL A 55 -19.53 0.32 18.60
C VAL A 55 -19.40 1.74 18.09
N TYR A 56 -18.20 2.30 18.20
CA TYR A 56 -17.92 3.67 17.76
C TYR A 56 -16.70 3.72 16.84
N ARG A 57 -16.71 4.65 15.89
CA ARG A 57 -15.52 4.93 15.08
C ARG A 57 -14.48 5.63 15.94
N ALA A 58 -13.23 5.19 15.89
CA ALA A 58 -12.15 5.92 16.53
C ALA A 58 -11.96 7.29 15.82
N GLY A 59 -12.04 8.38 16.58
CA GLY A 59 -11.77 9.72 16.08
C GLY A 59 -10.28 9.98 15.90
N THR A 60 -9.96 10.91 15.01
CA THR A 60 -8.58 11.40 14.79
C THR A 60 -8.51 12.92 14.89
N ILE A 61 -7.37 13.43 15.34
CA ILE A 61 -7.05 14.85 15.43
C ILE A 61 -5.92 15.14 14.45
N SER A 62 -6.24 15.83 13.36
CA SER A 62 -5.24 16.28 12.40
C SER A 62 -4.61 17.58 12.89
N THR A 63 -3.29 17.56 13.08
CA THR A 63 -2.51 18.73 13.49
C THR A 63 -1.80 19.37 12.29
N ILE A 64 -1.30 20.59 12.47
CA ILE A 64 -0.48 21.25 11.46
C ILE A 64 0.87 20.53 11.38
N ALA A 65 1.12 19.82 10.28
CA ALA A 65 2.42 19.25 9.95
C ALA A 65 3.39 20.31 9.41
N GLU A 66 4.70 20.04 9.48
CA GLU A 66 5.77 20.98 9.14
C GLU A 66 5.62 21.61 7.74
N LYS A 67 5.25 20.82 6.72
CA LYS A 67 5.04 21.31 5.35
C LYS A 67 3.89 22.31 5.26
N THR A 68 2.78 22.05 5.97
CA THR A 68 1.63 22.96 6.03
C THR A 68 1.98 24.22 6.81
N ALA A 69 2.68 24.07 7.94
CA ALA A 69 3.18 25.19 8.73
C ALA A 69 4.08 26.12 7.89
N TYR A 70 4.98 25.56 7.09
CA TYR A 70 5.85 26.32 6.18
C TYR A 70 5.02 27.13 5.17
N GLY A 71 4.00 26.51 4.57
CA GLY A 71 3.08 27.19 3.66
C GLY A 71 2.33 28.35 4.34
N PHE A 72 1.85 28.17 5.57
CA PHE A 72 1.17 29.22 6.34
C PHE A 72 2.09 30.39 6.67
N VAL A 73 3.31 30.12 7.15
CA VAL A 73 4.30 31.15 7.47
C VAL A 73 4.64 31.93 6.21
N LYS A 74 4.95 31.26 5.09
CA LYS A 74 5.26 31.94 3.82
C LYS A 74 4.10 32.80 3.33
N LYS A 75 2.88 32.27 3.32
CA LYS A 75 1.69 33.03 2.90
C LYS A 75 1.43 34.25 3.78
N TYR A 76 1.64 34.13 5.09
CA TYR A 76 1.50 35.27 6.00
C TYR A 76 2.55 36.35 5.72
N MET A 77 3.80 35.96 5.48
CA MET A 77 4.88 36.91 5.17
C MET A 77 4.69 37.60 3.82
N GLU A 78 4.22 36.87 2.80
CA GLU A 78 3.79 37.44 1.51
C GLU A 78 2.71 38.52 1.72
N ASN A 79 1.68 38.22 2.51
CA ASN A 79 0.59 39.16 2.78
C ASN A 79 1.02 40.37 3.62
N LYS A 80 2.11 40.25 4.38
CA LYS A 80 2.71 41.32 5.17
C LYS A 80 3.83 42.06 4.43
N GLU A 81 4.12 41.69 3.18
CA GLU A 81 5.21 42.25 2.38
C GLU A 81 6.53 42.31 3.14
N THR A 82 6.78 41.31 3.99
CA THR A 82 7.95 41.28 4.89
C THR A 82 8.81 40.07 4.57
N ASP A 83 10.08 40.33 4.23
CA ASP A 83 11.07 39.28 4.08
C ASP A 83 11.75 38.98 5.42
N ILE A 84 11.63 37.73 5.86
CA ILE A 84 12.31 37.21 7.05
C ILE A 84 13.33 36.15 6.66
N SER A 85 14.36 36.01 7.48
CA SER A 85 15.39 34.99 7.28
C SER A 85 14.80 33.57 7.38
N ASN A 86 15.41 32.61 6.69
CA ASN A 86 15.00 31.20 6.79
C ASN A 86 15.08 30.67 8.23
N ALA A 87 15.99 31.21 9.06
CA ALA A 87 16.06 30.86 10.48
C ALA A 87 14.77 31.26 11.23
N GLU A 88 14.25 32.46 10.96
CA GLU A 88 13.01 32.93 11.56
C GLU A 88 11.80 32.16 11.02
N VAL A 89 11.78 31.85 9.71
CA VAL A 89 10.75 30.97 9.12
C VAL A 89 10.72 29.65 9.87
N ASN A 90 11.87 29.00 10.05
CA ASN A 90 11.94 27.70 10.73
C ASN A 90 11.53 27.79 12.21
N ARG A 91 11.85 28.90 12.90
CA ARG A 91 11.38 29.14 14.28
C ARG A 91 9.85 29.22 14.33
N LEU A 92 9.24 29.99 13.43
CA LEU A 92 7.79 30.17 13.35
C LEU A 92 7.08 28.87 12.98
N VAL A 93 7.62 28.13 12.00
CA VAL A 93 7.12 26.80 11.59
C VAL A 93 7.07 25.85 12.77
N LYS A 94 8.15 25.77 13.56
CA LYS A 94 8.18 24.96 14.79
C LYS A 94 7.14 25.43 15.81
N GLY A 95 6.91 26.73 15.92
CA GLY A 95 5.95 27.31 16.87
C GLY A 95 4.47 27.00 16.60
N ILE A 96 4.10 26.66 15.35
CA ILE A 96 2.72 26.32 14.98
C ILE A 96 2.51 24.84 14.64
N THR A 97 3.59 24.07 14.52
CA THR A 97 3.50 22.63 14.26
C THR A 97 2.87 21.92 15.47
N GLY A 98 2.00 20.95 15.22
CA GLY A 98 1.28 20.24 16.29
C GLY A 98 0.00 20.92 16.78
N VAL A 99 -0.27 22.16 16.39
CA VAL A 99 -1.56 22.81 16.68
C VAL A 99 -2.69 22.05 15.97
N ARG A 100 -3.78 21.76 16.67
CA ARG A 100 -4.98 21.12 16.09
C ARG A 100 -5.52 21.96 14.93
N ARG A 101 -5.79 21.30 13.80
CA ARG A 101 -6.38 21.91 12.61
C ARG A 101 -7.80 21.43 12.32
N THR A 102 -8.01 20.11 12.32
CA THR A 102 -9.31 19.49 12.02
C THR A 102 -9.46 18.18 12.79
N THR A 103 -10.66 17.61 12.79
CA THR A 103 -10.94 16.26 13.27
C THR A 103 -11.33 15.36 12.11
N GLY A 104 -11.15 14.05 12.27
CA GLY A 104 -11.48 13.05 11.27
C GLY A 104 -11.84 11.72 11.90
N GLN A 105 -11.76 10.67 11.09
CA GLN A 105 -12.01 9.29 11.50
C GLN A 105 -10.78 8.43 11.26
N HIS A 106 -10.60 7.40 12.09
CA HIS A 106 -9.59 6.37 11.86
C HIS A 106 -9.97 5.56 10.61
N PRO A 107 -9.01 5.17 9.75
CA PRO A 107 -9.30 4.46 8.50
C PRO A 107 -10.06 3.14 8.65
N GLY A 108 -10.01 2.50 9.82
CA GLY A 108 -10.72 1.24 10.07
C GLY A 108 -11.02 0.93 11.53
N GLY A 109 -10.71 1.85 12.45
CA GLY A 109 -10.71 1.58 13.89
C GLY A 109 -12.12 1.64 14.47
N LEU A 110 -12.56 0.49 14.98
CA LEU A 110 -13.80 0.33 15.72
C LEU A 110 -13.51 0.12 17.20
N ILE A 111 -14.03 1.00 18.02
CA ILE A 111 -13.96 0.91 19.48
C ILE A 111 -15.17 0.12 19.95
N VAL A 112 -14.93 -0.97 20.69
CA VAL A 112 -16.00 -1.81 21.24
C VAL A 112 -16.16 -1.50 22.73
N VAL A 113 -17.37 -1.12 23.11
CA VAL A 113 -17.74 -0.77 24.48
C VAL A 113 -18.47 -1.96 25.11
N PRO A 114 -18.08 -2.40 26.33
CA PRO A 114 -18.82 -3.43 27.05
C PRO A 114 -20.30 -3.09 27.19
N GLN A 115 -21.19 -4.09 27.10
CA GLN A 115 -22.65 -3.89 27.15
C GLN A 115 -23.15 -3.30 28.47
N ASP A 116 -22.38 -3.43 29.56
CA ASP A 116 -22.69 -2.90 30.88
C ASP A 116 -22.11 -1.50 31.13
N ARG A 117 -21.55 -0.84 30.11
CA ARG A 117 -20.86 0.45 30.21
C ARG A 117 -21.35 1.46 29.17
N ASP A 118 -21.23 2.74 29.51
CA ASP A 118 -21.49 3.85 28.58
C ASP A 118 -20.17 4.38 28.01
N ILE A 119 -20.12 4.63 26.70
CA ILE A 119 -18.96 5.26 26.05
C ILE A 119 -18.58 6.60 26.69
N LEU A 120 -19.56 7.32 27.24
CA LEU A 120 -19.37 8.62 27.91
C LEU A 120 -18.57 8.50 29.22
N GLU A 121 -18.42 7.30 29.78
CA GLU A 121 -17.47 7.03 30.88
C GLU A 121 -16.00 7.19 30.42
N PHE A 122 -15.73 7.03 29.11
CA PHE A 122 -14.38 6.99 28.55
C PHE A 122 -14.06 8.23 27.71
N THR A 123 -15.01 8.68 26.87
CA THR A 123 -14.77 9.78 25.94
C THR A 123 -16.07 10.47 25.50
N PRO A 124 -16.04 11.80 25.28
CA PRO A 124 -17.12 12.48 24.56
C PRO A 124 -17.25 11.96 23.13
N LEU A 125 -18.38 12.24 22.48
CA LEU A 125 -18.63 11.90 21.09
C LEU A 125 -18.73 13.15 20.21
N GLN A 126 -18.46 13.00 18.92
CA GLN A 126 -18.60 14.05 17.93
C GLN A 126 -18.85 13.48 16.53
N HIS A 127 -18.99 14.36 15.54
CA HIS A 127 -18.93 13.99 14.13
C HIS A 127 -17.55 14.29 13.55
N PRO A 128 -17.02 13.47 12.63
CA PRO A 128 -15.77 13.76 11.95
C PRO A 128 -15.91 15.06 11.15
N ALA A 129 -14.94 15.96 11.29
CA ALA A 129 -14.95 17.29 10.68
C ALA A 129 -16.23 18.12 10.94
N ASP A 130 -16.92 17.87 12.05
CA ASP A 130 -18.20 18.49 12.42
C ASP A 130 -19.33 18.28 11.38
N ASN A 131 -19.19 17.30 10.49
CA ASN A 131 -20.17 17.00 9.45
C ASN A 131 -21.28 16.09 9.99
N LYS A 132 -22.39 16.69 10.42
CA LYS A 132 -23.58 15.98 10.92
C LYS A 132 -24.28 15.13 9.85
N ASP A 133 -24.15 15.49 8.58
CA ASP A 133 -24.79 14.79 7.47
C ASP A 133 -24.05 13.49 7.10
N SER A 134 -22.86 13.25 7.66
CA SER A 134 -22.10 12.02 7.42
C SER A 134 -22.76 10.77 8.00
N GLY A 135 -23.64 10.92 9.01
CA GLY A 135 -24.23 9.82 9.76
C GLY A 135 -23.23 9.05 10.64
N VAL A 136 -21.95 9.45 10.65
CA VAL A 136 -20.88 8.78 11.40
C VAL A 136 -20.64 9.50 12.73
N ILE A 137 -20.57 8.74 13.82
CA ILE A 137 -20.20 9.22 15.15
C ILE A 137 -18.81 8.69 15.48
N THR A 138 -17.92 9.59 15.90
CA THR A 138 -16.56 9.24 16.33
C THR A 138 -16.34 9.57 17.80
N THR A 139 -15.41 8.86 18.44
CA THR A 139 -14.85 9.28 19.73
C THR A 139 -14.21 10.67 19.61
N HIS A 140 -14.31 11.48 20.65
CA HIS A 140 -13.67 12.79 20.70
C HIS A 140 -12.17 12.67 21.00
N PHE A 141 -11.84 11.75 21.91
CA PHE A 141 -10.46 11.37 22.16
C PHE A 141 -9.98 10.39 21.07
N GLU A 142 -8.72 10.56 20.66
CA GLU A 142 -8.05 9.57 19.82
C GLU A 142 -7.81 8.28 20.62
N TYR A 143 -7.72 7.15 19.93
CA TYR A 143 -7.57 5.84 20.58
C TYR A 143 -6.41 5.79 21.57
N HIS A 144 -5.28 6.46 21.28
CA HIS A 144 -4.13 6.50 22.16
C HIS A 144 -4.45 6.97 23.60
N ALA A 145 -5.45 7.84 23.77
CA ALA A 145 -5.84 8.35 25.08
C ALA A 145 -6.76 7.39 25.86
N ILE A 146 -7.35 6.39 25.20
CA ILE A 146 -8.33 5.44 25.79
C ILE A 146 -7.96 3.96 25.59
N GLY A 147 -6.84 3.67 24.91
CA GLY A 147 -6.51 2.33 24.40
C GLY A 147 -6.09 1.30 25.44
N GLU A 148 -5.89 1.69 26.70
CA GLU A 148 -5.69 0.75 27.81
C GLU A 148 -7.02 0.31 28.46
N GLN A 149 -8.14 0.95 28.09
CA GLN A 149 -9.45 0.75 28.73
C GLN A 149 -10.45 0.02 27.83
N LEU A 150 -10.35 0.22 26.51
CA LEU A 150 -11.25 -0.36 25.52
C LEU A 150 -10.46 -1.08 24.43
N VAL A 151 -11.04 -2.16 23.90
CA VAL A 151 -10.46 -2.90 22.78
C VAL A 151 -10.83 -2.24 21.45
N LYS A 152 -9.91 -2.35 20.48
CA LYS A 152 -10.12 -1.87 19.13
C LYS A 152 -10.02 -3.01 18.12
N LEU A 153 -10.97 -3.02 17.18
CA LEU A 153 -10.91 -3.82 15.96
C LEU A 153 -10.50 -2.91 14.81
N ASP A 154 -9.33 -3.15 14.22
CA ASP A 154 -8.85 -2.43 13.05
C ASP A 154 -9.29 -3.17 11.78
N ILE A 155 -10.48 -2.82 11.31
CA ILE A 155 -11.07 -3.33 10.07
C ILE A 155 -10.64 -2.40 8.94
N LEU A 156 -9.46 -2.65 8.38
CA LEU A 156 -8.77 -1.80 7.41
C LEU A 156 -9.17 -2.13 5.97
N GLY A 157 -9.18 -1.13 5.10
CA GLY A 157 -9.28 -1.32 3.66
C GLY A 157 -7.88 -1.44 3.04
N HIS A 158 -7.70 -2.43 2.18
CA HIS A 158 -6.41 -2.73 1.53
C HIS A 158 -6.63 -3.31 0.12
N ASP A 159 -5.68 -3.07 -0.78
CA ASP A 159 -5.79 -3.51 -2.18
C ASP A 159 -5.40 -4.97 -2.38
N ASP A 160 -4.45 -5.50 -1.60
CA ASP A 160 -3.99 -6.90 -1.71
C ASP A 160 -5.15 -7.93 -1.75
N PRO A 161 -6.15 -7.89 -0.84
CA PRO A 161 -7.32 -8.76 -0.95
C PRO A 161 -8.10 -8.58 -2.26
N THR A 162 -8.29 -7.34 -2.71
CA THR A 162 -8.99 -7.04 -3.98
C THR A 162 -8.23 -7.61 -5.17
N VAL A 163 -6.91 -7.40 -5.22
CA VAL A 163 -6.03 -7.90 -6.30
C VAL A 163 -6.02 -9.42 -6.33
N LEU A 164 -5.86 -10.08 -5.18
CA LEU A 164 -5.89 -11.54 -5.13
C LEU A 164 -7.26 -12.09 -5.55
N LYS A 165 -8.37 -11.46 -5.15
CA LYS A 165 -9.70 -11.87 -5.58
C LYS A 165 -9.88 -11.75 -7.09
N GLU A 166 -9.49 -10.62 -7.68
CA GLU A 166 -9.55 -10.40 -9.12
C GLU A 166 -8.68 -11.44 -9.87
N LEU A 167 -7.49 -11.73 -9.36
CA LEU A 167 -6.61 -12.77 -9.91
C LEU A 167 -7.23 -14.16 -9.82
N GLU A 168 -7.86 -14.51 -8.70
CA GLU A 168 -8.59 -15.78 -8.55
C GLU A 168 -9.75 -15.88 -9.56
N ASP A 169 -10.49 -14.78 -9.78
CA ASP A 169 -11.62 -14.73 -10.72
C ASP A 169 -11.17 -14.85 -12.18
N LEU A 170 -10.11 -14.15 -12.55
CA LEU A 170 -9.57 -14.16 -13.92
C LEU A 170 -8.90 -15.48 -14.29
N THR A 171 -8.37 -16.22 -13.33
CA THR A 171 -7.55 -17.42 -13.59
C THR A 171 -8.17 -18.73 -13.13
N GLY A 172 -9.19 -18.68 -12.28
CA GLY A 172 -9.75 -19.84 -11.57
C GLY A 172 -8.79 -20.47 -10.55
N ARG A 173 -7.61 -19.87 -10.32
CA ARG A 173 -6.57 -20.42 -9.44
C ARG A 173 -6.64 -19.78 -8.06
N LYS A 174 -6.98 -20.57 -7.04
CA LYS A 174 -7.01 -20.10 -5.64
C LYS A 174 -5.63 -19.70 -5.14
N ALA A 175 -5.46 -18.47 -4.68
CA ALA A 175 -4.23 -17.93 -4.14
C ALA A 175 -3.75 -18.69 -2.89
N SER A 176 -4.70 -19.16 -2.06
CA SER A 176 -4.41 -20.00 -0.88
C SER A 176 -3.75 -21.35 -1.21
N SER A 177 -3.90 -21.84 -2.45
CA SER A 177 -3.28 -23.09 -2.91
C SER A 177 -1.83 -22.94 -3.40
N ILE A 178 -1.34 -21.70 -3.51
CA ILE A 178 0.02 -21.39 -3.97
C ILE A 178 1.00 -21.68 -2.83
N LYS A 179 2.05 -22.43 -3.14
CA LYS A 179 3.10 -22.79 -2.18
C LYS A 179 4.13 -21.68 -2.05
N LEU A 180 4.51 -21.35 -0.83
CA LEU A 180 5.45 -20.26 -0.53
C LEU A 180 6.93 -20.60 -0.81
N ASN A 181 7.19 -21.76 -1.40
CA ASN A 181 8.51 -22.20 -1.86
C ASN A 181 8.55 -22.49 -3.37
N GLU A 182 7.60 -21.94 -4.13
CA GLU A 182 7.63 -22.03 -5.59
C GLU A 182 8.89 -21.33 -6.12
N LYS A 183 9.68 -22.05 -6.90
CA LYS A 183 11.07 -21.69 -7.22
C LYS A 183 11.15 -20.55 -8.22
N GLU A 184 10.32 -20.55 -9.26
CA GLU A 184 10.37 -19.50 -10.28
C GLU A 184 9.84 -18.16 -9.73
N THR A 185 8.82 -18.22 -8.89
CA THR A 185 8.29 -17.09 -8.12
C THR A 185 9.34 -16.52 -7.18
N MET A 186 10.09 -17.38 -6.48
CA MET A 186 11.17 -16.93 -5.58
C MET A 186 12.31 -16.22 -6.34
N LYS A 187 12.69 -16.74 -7.53
CA LYS A 187 13.72 -16.12 -8.37
C LYS A 187 13.37 -14.69 -8.79
N LEU A 188 12.08 -14.35 -8.89
CA LEU A 188 11.62 -13.01 -9.26
C LEU A 188 12.17 -11.91 -8.34
N PHE A 189 12.38 -12.24 -7.06
CA PHE A 189 12.90 -11.31 -6.06
C PHE A 189 14.42 -11.09 -6.14
N SER A 190 15.11 -11.83 -7.02
CA SER A 190 16.57 -11.79 -7.18
C SER A 190 17.02 -11.63 -8.62
N GLY A 191 16.10 -11.65 -9.58
CA GLY A 191 16.41 -11.58 -11.00
C GLY A 191 15.17 -11.36 -11.86
N VAL A 192 15.38 -11.25 -13.17
CA VAL A 192 14.34 -10.98 -14.18
C VAL A 192 14.07 -12.19 -15.08
N GLU A 193 14.87 -13.25 -14.94
CA GLU A 193 14.79 -14.47 -15.73
C GLU A 193 13.41 -15.14 -15.68
N PRO A 194 12.67 -15.16 -14.55
CA PRO A 194 11.30 -15.70 -14.51
C PRO A 194 10.30 -14.94 -15.38
N LEU A 195 10.63 -13.71 -15.79
CA LEU A 195 9.81 -12.91 -16.70
C LEU A 195 10.14 -13.17 -18.17
N GLY A 196 11.24 -13.87 -18.46
CA GLY A 196 11.77 -14.07 -19.81
C GLY A 196 12.45 -12.82 -20.38
N LEU A 197 13.02 -11.97 -19.52
CA LEU A 197 13.60 -10.67 -19.88
C LEU A 197 15.05 -10.55 -19.42
N GLU A 198 15.75 -9.57 -19.98
CA GLU A 198 17.05 -9.09 -19.52
C GLU A 198 16.89 -7.79 -18.72
N ALA A 199 17.85 -7.49 -17.83
CA ALA A 199 17.77 -6.32 -16.97
C ALA A 199 17.69 -4.99 -17.74
N ALA A 200 18.29 -4.95 -18.94
CA ALA A 200 18.27 -3.79 -19.83
C ALA A 200 16.89 -3.52 -20.46
N ASP A 201 16.03 -4.54 -20.52
CA ASP A 201 14.68 -4.42 -21.09
C ASP A 201 13.77 -3.61 -20.18
N ILE A 202 13.97 -3.68 -18.86
CA ILE A 202 13.08 -3.03 -17.89
C ILE A 202 13.80 -2.04 -16.95
N LEU A 203 15.08 -1.77 -17.20
CA LEU A 203 15.89 -0.87 -16.37
C LEU A 203 15.97 -1.30 -14.89
N SER A 204 15.87 -2.60 -14.62
CA SER A 204 15.95 -3.17 -13.26
C SER A 204 16.58 -4.55 -13.28
N THR A 205 17.33 -4.89 -12.23
CA THR A 205 17.97 -6.21 -12.11
C THR A 205 17.17 -7.21 -11.28
N VAL A 206 15.94 -6.85 -10.89
CA VAL A 206 14.98 -7.70 -10.17
C VAL A 206 13.58 -7.55 -10.79
N GLY A 207 12.78 -8.61 -10.77
CA GLY A 207 11.48 -8.66 -11.44
C GLY A 207 10.29 -8.18 -10.61
N THR A 208 10.47 -7.34 -9.59
CA THR A 208 9.44 -7.06 -8.58
C THR A 208 8.53 -5.86 -8.86
N TYR A 209 8.55 -5.29 -10.08
CA TYR A 209 7.61 -4.22 -10.45
C TYR A 209 6.15 -4.62 -10.19
N GLY A 210 5.37 -3.71 -9.59
CA GLY A 210 3.96 -3.94 -9.25
C GLY A 210 3.70 -4.97 -8.14
N ILE A 211 4.72 -5.58 -7.54
CA ILE A 211 4.57 -6.44 -6.37
C ILE A 211 4.45 -5.55 -5.12
N PRO A 212 3.42 -5.75 -4.26
CA PRO A 212 3.27 -4.93 -3.06
C PRO A 212 4.51 -5.03 -2.17
N GLU A 213 4.89 -3.90 -1.58
CA GLU A 213 6.14 -3.65 -0.85
C GLU A 213 7.42 -3.75 -1.69
N PHE A 214 7.61 -4.87 -2.39
CA PHE A 214 8.84 -5.20 -3.10
C PHE A 214 9.04 -4.46 -4.43
N GLY A 215 8.01 -3.80 -4.96
CA GLY A 215 8.10 -3.03 -6.20
C GLY A 215 8.68 -1.62 -6.04
N THR A 216 8.73 -1.11 -4.80
CA THR A 216 9.26 0.24 -4.55
C THR A 216 10.76 0.31 -4.89
N ARG A 217 11.23 1.46 -5.37
CA ARG A 217 12.65 1.67 -5.68
C ARG A 217 13.56 1.37 -4.48
N PHE A 218 13.13 1.73 -3.28
CA PHE A 218 13.87 1.48 -2.05
C PHE A 218 14.04 -0.02 -1.78
N VAL A 219 12.95 -0.78 -1.85
CA VAL A 219 13.00 -2.23 -1.59
C VAL A 219 13.70 -2.97 -2.72
N ARG A 220 13.54 -2.55 -3.98
CA ARG A 220 14.32 -3.10 -5.11
C ARG A 220 15.82 -2.97 -4.87
N GLN A 221 16.32 -1.81 -4.41
CA GLN A 221 17.75 -1.67 -4.06
C GLN A 221 18.19 -2.63 -2.94
N MET A 222 17.32 -2.91 -1.97
CA MET A 222 17.59 -3.91 -0.93
C MET A 222 17.66 -5.32 -1.51
N LEU A 223 16.72 -5.68 -2.39
CA LEU A 223 16.73 -6.97 -3.11
C LEU A 223 17.98 -7.12 -3.98
N GLU A 224 18.40 -6.07 -4.67
CA GLU A 224 19.61 -6.08 -5.50
C GLU A 224 20.87 -6.32 -4.68
N ALA A 225 20.93 -5.76 -3.47
CA ALA A 225 22.05 -5.93 -2.54
C ALA A 225 22.04 -7.27 -1.81
N THR A 226 20.87 -7.87 -1.57
CA THR A 226 20.72 -9.06 -0.71
C THR A 226 20.46 -10.35 -1.48
N ARG A 227 19.89 -10.28 -2.69
CA ARG A 227 19.55 -11.42 -3.57
C ARG A 227 18.93 -12.59 -2.80
N PRO A 228 17.75 -12.39 -2.16
CA PRO A 228 17.12 -13.43 -1.34
C PRO A 228 16.78 -14.68 -2.18
N THR A 229 16.97 -15.84 -1.56
CA THR A 229 16.71 -17.16 -2.17
C THR A 229 15.63 -17.95 -1.43
N THR A 230 15.20 -17.46 -0.27
CA THR A 230 14.20 -18.12 0.59
C THR A 230 13.09 -17.17 1.00
N PHE A 231 11.91 -17.74 1.29
CA PHE A 231 10.77 -16.98 1.82
C PHE A 231 11.11 -16.29 3.15
N SER A 232 11.89 -16.94 4.02
CA SER A 232 12.32 -16.35 5.29
C SER A 232 13.17 -15.09 5.07
N GLU A 233 14.03 -15.06 4.05
CA GLU A 233 14.81 -13.85 3.72
C GLU A 233 13.90 -12.72 3.22
N LEU A 234 12.82 -13.02 2.48
CA LEU A 234 11.83 -12.02 2.10
C LEU A 234 11.13 -11.42 3.33
N VAL A 235 10.78 -12.24 4.32
CA VAL A 235 10.21 -11.77 5.60
C VAL A 235 11.18 -10.83 6.32
N ARG A 236 12.47 -11.16 6.32
CA ARG A 236 13.51 -10.29 6.91
C ARG A 236 13.63 -8.98 6.15
N ILE A 237 13.65 -9.01 4.82
CA ILE A 237 13.72 -7.81 3.97
C ILE A 237 12.49 -6.92 4.16
N SER A 238 11.30 -7.50 4.27
CA SER A 238 10.07 -6.77 4.61
C SER A 238 10.20 -6.08 5.97
N GLY A 239 10.68 -6.78 7.00
CA GLY A 239 10.94 -6.14 8.30
C GLY A 239 11.91 -4.96 8.20
N LEU A 240 12.98 -5.10 7.41
CA LEU A 240 13.99 -4.06 7.19
C LEU A 240 13.47 -2.86 6.38
N SER A 241 12.48 -3.05 5.50
CA SER A 241 12.00 -2.00 4.60
C SER A 241 10.95 -1.07 5.19
N HIS A 242 10.28 -1.49 6.27
CA HIS A 242 9.14 -0.77 6.85
C HIS A 242 9.45 -0.02 8.14
N GLY A 243 10.69 -0.05 8.61
CA GLY A 243 11.11 0.62 9.84
C GLY A 243 12.00 1.84 9.59
N THR A 244 11.72 2.94 10.29
CA THR A 244 12.59 4.13 10.27
C THR A 244 13.90 3.81 10.98
N ASN A 245 15.03 4.10 10.31
CA ASN A 245 16.39 3.78 10.76
C ASN A 245 16.65 2.28 11.04
N VAL A 246 15.87 1.38 10.42
CA VAL A 246 16.13 -0.07 10.47
C VAL A 246 17.18 -0.48 9.43
N TRP A 247 16.98 -0.07 8.16
CA TRP A 247 17.93 -0.37 7.08
C TRP A 247 19.02 0.69 6.92
N LEU A 248 18.64 1.90 6.48
CA LEU A 248 19.56 2.99 6.20
C LEU A 248 20.30 3.41 7.47
N ASN A 249 21.62 3.61 7.37
CA ASN A 249 22.52 3.96 8.48
C ASN A 249 22.57 2.93 9.64
N ASN A 250 22.00 1.75 9.45
CA ASN A 250 21.93 0.68 10.45
C ASN A 250 22.25 -0.68 9.81
N ALA A 251 21.26 -1.55 9.58
CA ALA A 251 21.48 -2.91 9.07
C ALA A 251 22.26 -2.96 7.76
N GLN A 252 22.06 -1.99 6.86
CA GLN A 252 22.81 -1.89 5.61
C GLN A 252 24.32 -1.82 5.84
N ASN A 253 24.75 -0.99 6.80
CA ASN A 253 26.17 -0.80 7.10
C ASN A 253 26.77 -2.03 7.79
N LEU A 254 26.00 -2.68 8.67
CA LEU A 254 26.42 -3.92 9.32
C LEU A 254 26.69 -5.03 8.31
N ILE A 255 25.80 -5.17 7.31
CA ILE A 255 25.95 -6.16 6.24
C ILE A 255 27.11 -5.77 5.31
N LYS A 256 27.18 -4.51 4.88
CA LYS A 256 28.22 -4.04 3.96
C LYS A 256 29.63 -4.15 4.56
N ASN A 257 29.77 -3.92 5.87
CA ASN A 257 31.05 -3.99 6.57
C ASN A 257 31.42 -5.42 7.00
N GLY A 258 30.55 -6.41 6.76
CA GLY A 258 30.75 -7.79 7.20
C GLY A 258 30.68 -7.97 8.72
N THR A 259 30.08 -7.01 9.46
CA THR A 259 29.88 -7.10 10.91
C THR A 259 28.83 -8.13 11.28
N ALA A 260 27.77 -8.24 10.48
CA ALA A 260 26.67 -9.19 10.67
C ALA A 260 26.04 -9.55 9.31
N GLY A 261 25.61 -10.80 9.14
CA GLY A 261 24.90 -11.26 7.94
C GLY A 261 23.42 -10.88 7.91
N LEU A 262 22.76 -11.09 6.76
CA LEU A 262 21.31 -10.84 6.63
C LEU A 262 20.50 -11.63 7.67
N SER A 263 20.94 -12.85 8.02
CA SER A 263 20.30 -13.72 9.03
C SER A 263 20.51 -13.26 10.48
N GLU A 264 21.43 -12.34 10.74
CA GLU A 264 21.82 -11.92 12.10
C GLU A 264 21.34 -10.52 12.47
N VAL A 265 21.14 -9.63 11.48
CA VAL A 265 20.65 -8.27 11.74
C VAL A 265 19.23 -8.26 12.32
N ILE A 266 18.89 -7.20 13.04
CA ILE A 266 17.55 -7.01 13.59
C ILE A 266 16.61 -6.60 12.45
N CYS A 267 15.61 -7.43 12.13
CA CYS A 267 14.62 -7.11 11.10
C CYS A 267 13.20 -6.99 11.63
N THR A 268 12.87 -7.65 12.73
CA THR A 268 11.56 -7.59 13.37
C THR A 268 11.73 -7.45 14.87
N ARG A 269 10.71 -6.94 15.57
CA ARG A 269 10.78 -6.80 17.03
C ARG A 269 10.96 -8.15 17.73
N ASP A 270 10.32 -9.20 17.20
CA ASP A 270 10.40 -10.56 17.71
C ASP A 270 11.84 -11.08 17.79
N ASP A 271 12.71 -10.68 16.86
CA ASP A 271 14.12 -11.05 16.85
C ASP A 271 14.83 -10.53 18.11
N ILE A 272 14.49 -9.32 18.58
CA ILE A 272 15.07 -8.74 19.80
C ILE A 272 14.73 -9.59 21.01
N MET A 273 13.44 -9.85 21.23
CA MET A 273 13.00 -10.62 22.38
C MET A 273 13.61 -12.03 22.35
N SER A 274 13.53 -12.72 21.22
CA SER A 274 13.99 -14.09 21.06
C SER A 274 15.51 -14.20 21.25
N TYR A 275 16.27 -13.29 20.65
CA TYR A 275 17.73 -13.25 20.77
C TYR A 275 18.19 -12.97 22.21
N LEU A 276 17.56 -12.01 22.89
CA LEU A 276 17.90 -11.68 24.27
C LEU A 276 17.60 -12.85 25.21
N ILE A 277 16.45 -13.52 25.06
CA ILE A 277 16.12 -14.74 25.83
C ILE A 277 17.16 -15.83 25.55
N GLN A 278 17.58 -16.02 24.29
CA GLN A 278 18.62 -16.97 23.93
C GLN A 278 19.98 -16.65 24.59
N LYS A 279 20.28 -15.36 24.79
CA LYS A 279 21.47 -14.88 25.52
C LYS A 279 21.36 -15.03 27.04
N GLY A 280 20.21 -15.47 27.56
CA GLY A 280 19.99 -15.70 28.99
C GLY A 280 19.38 -14.51 29.73
N LEU A 281 18.86 -13.50 29.02
CA LEU A 281 18.08 -12.44 29.65
C LEU A 281 16.75 -12.98 30.18
N ASP A 282 16.25 -12.38 31.27
CA ASP A 282 14.90 -12.63 31.74
C ASP A 282 13.85 -12.29 30.65
N LYS A 283 12.80 -13.10 30.57
CA LYS A 283 11.75 -12.99 29.54
C LYS A 283 11.03 -11.65 29.58
N LYS A 284 10.71 -11.12 30.77
CA LYS A 284 10.03 -9.83 30.90
C LYS A 284 10.95 -8.68 30.52
N GLN A 285 12.23 -8.77 30.90
CA GLN A 285 13.22 -7.78 30.51
C GLN A 285 13.43 -7.75 28.99
N ALA A 286 13.55 -8.91 28.36
CA ALA A 286 13.66 -9.03 26.90
C ALA A 286 12.44 -8.45 26.18
N PHE A 287 11.23 -8.75 26.66
CA PHE A 287 9.97 -8.20 26.13
C PHE A 287 9.90 -6.67 26.26
N LYS A 288 10.25 -6.13 27.44
CA LYS A 288 10.27 -4.68 27.67
C LYS A 288 11.26 -3.97 26.75
N ILE A 289 12.47 -4.53 26.60
CA ILE A 289 13.49 -3.99 25.68
C ILE A 289 12.97 -4.00 24.25
N MET A 290 12.39 -5.11 23.79
CA MET A 290 11.76 -5.21 22.47
C MET A 290 10.70 -4.11 22.25
N GLU A 291 9.77 -3.94 23.20
CA GLU A 291 8.69 -2.95 23.07
C GLU A 291 9.20 -1.50 23.14
N ASN A 292 10.29 -1.23 23.87
CA ASN A 292 10.93 0.09 23.88
C ASN A 292 11.61 0.41 22.55
N VAL A 293 12.44 -0.53 22.06
CA VAL A 293 13.20 -0.34 20.81
C VAL A 293 12.27 -0.20 19.61
N ARG A 294 11.23 -1.03 19.49
CA ARG A 294 10.30 -0.96 18.35
C ARG A 294 9.50 0.35 18.29
N LYS A 295 9.43 1.11 19.40
CA LYS A 295 8.75 2.41 19.51
C LYS A 295 9.72 3.59 19.39
N GLY A 296 11.02 3.34 19.17
CA GLY A 296 12.01 4.40 19.04
C GLY A 296 12.44 5.03 20.36
N ASN A 297 12.15 4.39 21.50
CA ASN A 297 12.55 4.89 22.81
C ASN A 297 14.04 4.60 23.13
N GLY A 298 14.73 3.86 22.27
CA GLY A 298 16.12 3.43 22.48
C GLY A 298 16.26 2.50 23.69
N LEU A 299 17.47 2.49 24.27
CA LEU A 299 17.80 1.75 25.49
C LEU A 299 18.31 2.71 26.56
N ASN A 300 17.95 2.47 27.83
CA ASN A 300 18.57 3.18 28.95
C ASN A 300 19.92 2.57 29.36
N SER A 301 20.68 3.27 30.20
CA SER A 301 22.02 2.80 30.63
C SER A 301 22.00 1.44 31.30
N GLY A 302 21.00 1.16 32.15
CA GLY A 302 20.85 -0.13 32.81
C GLY A 302 20.52 -1.26 31.84
N GLU A 303 19.70 -1.01 30.82
CA GLU A 303 19.42 -1.98 29.74
C GLU A 303 20.68 -2.29 28.93
N CYS A 304 21.49 -1.28 28.60
CA CYS A 304 22.77 -1.47 27.91
C CYS A 304 23.75 -2.34 28.72
N GLU A 305 23.91 -2.04 30.01
CA GLU A 305 24.77 -2.83 30.91
C GLU A 305 24.29 -4.27 31.04
N LEU A 306 22.98 -4.46 31.14
CA LEU A 306 22.36 -5.76 31.27
C LEU A 306 22.54 -6.62 30.01
N MET A 307 22.38 -6.02 28.83
CA MET A 307 22.67 -6.67 27.54
C MET A 307 24.17 -7.02 27.43
N ALA A 308 25.06 -6.08 27.76
CA ALA A 308 26.50 -6.32 27.73
C ALA A 308 26.93 -7.44 28.69
N GLY A 309 26.34 -7.49 29.88
CA GLY A 309 26.57 -8.55 30.87
C GLY A 309 26.21 -9.96 30.40
N GLN A 310 25.29 -10.09 29.42
CA GLN A 310 24.96 -11.36 28.77
C GLN A 310 25.70 -11.58 27.43
N ASN A 311 26.81 -10.89 27.21
CA ASN A 311 27.62 -11.01 25.99
C ASN A 311 26.81 -10.70 24.70
N VAL A 312 25.90 -9.73 24.78
CA VAL A 312 25.31 -9.10 23.59
C VAL A 312 26.36 -8.18 22.96
N PRO A 313 26.67 -8.32 21.66
CA PRO A 313 27.67 -7.49 20.99
C PRO A 313 27.32 -6.00 21.03
N SER A 314 28.33 -5.14 21.12
CA SER A 314 28.14 -3.67 21.13
C SER A 314 27.38 -3.17 19.89
N TRP A 315 27.67 -3.72 18.71
CA TRP A 315 26.97 -3.35 17.48
C TRP A 315 25.46 -3.60 17.56
N TYR A 316 25.03 -4.62 18.31
CA TYR A 316 23.62 -4.97 18.47
C TYR A 316 22.91 -3.95 19.37
N ILE A 317 23.57 -3.55 20.46
CA ILE A 317 23.11 -2.48 21.37
C ILE A 317 23.00 -1.16 20.59
N ASP A 318 24.03 -0.81 19.82
CA ASP A 318 24.04 0.39 18.98
C ASP A 318 22.96 0.36 17.91
N SER A 319 22.65 -0.82 17.35
CA SER A 319 21.56 -1.01 16.40
C SER A 319 20.21 -0.74 17.05
N CYS A 320 19.98 -1.28 18.26
CA CYS A 320 18.76 -1.04 19.03
C CYS A 320 18.52 0.45 19.34
N GLN A 321 19.58 1.21 19.61
CA GLN A 321 19.48 2.65 19.88
C GLN A 321 19.05 3.48 18.65
N LYS A 322 19.28 2.98 17.44
CA LYS A 322 19.00 3.71 16.19
C LYS A 322 17.59 3.49 15.68
N ILE A 323 16.99 2.35 15.98
CA ILE A 323 15.67 1.96 15.46
C ILE A 323 14.63 2.92 16.03
N GLU A 324 13.90 3.61 15.15
CA GLU A 324 12.81 4.53 15.54
C GLU A 324 11.44 3.85 15.48
N TYR A 325 11.30 2.85 14.60
CA TYR A 325 10.08 2.07 14.46
C TYR A 325 10.37 0.70 13.84
N MET A 326 9.69 -0.35 14.30
CA MET A 326 9.87 -1.70 13.74
C MET A 326 8.62 -2.58 13.82
N PHE A 327 8.42 -3.38 12.77
CA PHE A 327 7.29 -4.31 12.63
C PHE A 327 7.42 -5.60 13.45
N PRO A 328 6.27 -6.22 13.83
CA PRO A 328 6.23 -7.62 14.24
C PRO A 328 6.41 -8.58 13.06
N LYS A 329 7.02 -9.73 13.33
CA LYS A 329 7.27 -10.80 12.35
C LYS A 329 5.98 -11.33 11.73
N ALA A 330 4.90 -11.44 12.50
CA ALA A 330 3.59 -11.85 11.99
C ALA A 330 3.08 -10.94 10.86
N HIS A 331 3.25 -9.63 11.00
CA HIS A 331 2.85 -8.66 9.98
C HIS A 331 3.71 -8.81 8.72
N ALA A 332 5.04 -8.89 8.88
CA ALA A 332 5.95 -9.14 7.75
C ALA A 332 5.59 -10.46 7.03
N VAL A 333 5.33 -11.55 7.76
CA VAL A 333 4.91 -12.83 7.17
C VAL A 333 3.60 -12.69 6.39
N ALA A 334 2.60 -11.98 6.93
CA ALA A 334 1.32 -11.79 6.27
C ALA A 334 1.48 -11.05 4.93
N TYR A 335 2.20 -9.92 4.94
CA TYR A 335 2.43 -9.10 3.73
C TYR A 335 3.28 -9.84 2.70
N VAL A 336 4.35 -10.50 3.12
CA VAL A 336 5.19 -11.30 2.20
C VAL A 336 4.40 -12.47 1.62
N THR A 337 3.49 -13.08 2.38
CA THR A 337 2.60 -14.13 1.86
C THR A 337 1.69 -13.59 0.75
N MET A 338 1.11 -12.41 0.91
CA MET A 338 0.29 -11.77 -0.13
C MET A 338 1.13 -11.40 -1.35
N ALA A 339 2.26 -10.73 -1.14
CA ALA A 339 3.19 -10.34 -2.19
C ALA A 339 3.70 -11.54 -3.00
N PHE A 340 4.06 -12.64 -2.33
CA PHE A 340 4.52 -13.87 -2.99
C PHE A 340 3.41 -14.51 -3.82
N ARG A 341 2.17 -14.53 -3.33
CA ARG A 341 1.02 -15.04 -4.09
C ARG A 341 0.74 -14.19 -5.33
N ILE A 342 0.81 -12.86 -5.21
CA ILE A 342 0.68 -11.95 -6.37
C ILE A 342 1.83 -12.16 -7.35
N ALA A 343 3.07 -12.31 -6.86
CA ALA A 343 4.25 -12.61 -7.68
C ALA A 343 4.11 -13.91 -8.47
N TYR A 344 3.48 -14.94 -7.89
CA TYR A 344 3.18 -16.17 -8.61
C TYR A 344 2.30 -15.90 -9.84
N PHE A 345 1.24 -15.09 -9.70
CA PHE A 345 0.42 -14.70 -10.84
C PHE A 345 1.20 -13.86 -11.85
N LYS A 346 2.11 -12.99 -11.41
CA LYS A 346 2.98 -12.25 -12.33
C LYS A 346 3.83 -13.16 -13.22
N VAL A 347 4.36 -14.25 -12.65
CA VAL A 347 5.18 -15.22 -13.39
C VAL A 347 4.31 -16.07 -14.33
N TYR A 348 3.23 -16.67 -13.83
CA TYR A 348 2.47 -17.70 -14.55
C TYR A 348 1.23 -17.21 -15.30
N TYR A 349 0.69 -16.05 -14.92
CA TYR A 349 -0.53 -15.43 -15.45
C TYR A 349 -0.31 -13.93 -15.70
N PRO A 350 0.60 -13.56 -16.62
CA PRO A 350 1.07 -12.19 -16.77
C PRO A 350 -0.05 -11.19 -17.12
N LEU A 351 -0.90 -11.49 -18.11
CA LEU A 351 -2.01 -10.61 -18.50
C LEU A 351 -3.01 -10.39 -17.35
N PRO A 352 -3.50 -11.44 -16.64
CA PRO A 352 -4.29 -11.24 -15.42
C PRO A 352 -3.59 -10.40 -14.35
N PHE A 353 -2.27 -10.58 -14.15
CA PHE A 353 -1.49 -9.73 -13.24
C PHE A 353 -1.54 -8.26 -13.66
N TYR A 354 -1.19 -7.95 -14.90
CA TYR A 354 -1.21 -6.57 -15.39
C TYR A 354 -2.63 -5.97 -15.36
N ALA A 355 -3.64 -6.71 -15.79
CA ALA A 355 -5.05 -6.29 -15.72
C ALA A 355 -5.45 -5.90 -14.29
N SER A 356 -5.15 -6.77 -13.31
CA SER A 356 -5.44 -6.49 -11.90
C SER A 356 -4.66 -5.29 -11.35
N PHE A 357 -3.39 -5.13 -11.73
CA PHE A 357 -2.54 -4.02 -11.30
C PHE A 357 -3.11 -2.68 -11.81
N PHE A 358 -3.37 -2.56 -13.11
CA PHE A 358 -3.85 -1.31 -13.71
C PHE A 358 -5.29 -0.97 -13.30
N SER A 359 -6.12 -1.97 -13.01
CA SER A 359 -7.50 -1.74 -12.58
C SER A 359 -7.62 -1.31 -11.11
N ILE A 360 -6.69 -1.75 -10.25
CA ILE A 360 -6.84 -1.61 -8.79
C ILE A 360 -5.79 -0.67 -8.18
N ARG A 361 -4.53 -0.77 -8.60
CA ARG A 361 -3.40 -0.08 -7.93
C ARG A 361 -2.89 1.16 -8.65
N ALA A 362 -3.19 1.32 -9.94
CA ALA A 362 -2.68 2.45 -10.71
C ALA A 362 -3.42 3.75 -10.30
N GLU A 363 -2.81 4.52 -9.38
CA GLU A 363 -3.35 5.80 -8.93
C GLU A 363 -3.38 6.88 -10.01
N ASP A 364 -2.42 6.84 -10.93
CA ASP A 364 -2.23 7.80 -12.01
C ASP A 364 -1.96 7.02 -13.31
N PHE A 365 -2.54 7.46 -14.42
CA PHE A 365 -2.40 6.77 -15.71
C PHE A 365 -2.30 7.80 -16.83
N ASP A 366 -1.35 7.59 -17.74
CA ASP A 366 -1.18 8.42 -18.93
C ASP A 366 -1.41 7.54 -20.16
N SER A 367 -2.68 7.52 -20.60
CA SER A 367 -3.12 6.68 -21.72
C SER A 367 -2.42 7.05 -23.03
N GLN A 368 -2.00 8.30 -23.21
CA GLN A 368 -1.32 8.71 -24.43
C GLN A 368 0.08 8.09 -24.50
N ILE A 369 0.93 8.31 -23.48
CA ILE A 369 2.30 7.77 -23.49
C ILE A 369 2.32 6.24 -23.46
N ILE A 370 1.35 5.61 -22.78
CA ILE A 370 1.27 4.16 -22.70
C ILE A 370 0.94 3.55 -24.06
N LEU A 371 -0.02 4.12 -24.81
CA LEU A 371 -0.36 3.62 -26.15
C LEU A 371 0.73 3.89 -27.19
N GLU A 372 1.61 4.86 -26.98
CA GLU A 372 2.80 5.09 -27.84
C GLU A 372 3.82 3.93 -27.76
N GLY A 373 3.77 3.12 -26.69
CA GLY A 373 4.51 1.87 -26.58
C GLY A 373 5.88 1.97 -25.90
N TYR A 374 6.64 0.87 -25.98
CA TYR A 374 7.85 0.61 -25.20
C TYR A 374 8.90 1.74 -25.21
N GLU A 375 9.29 2.23 -26.39
CA GLU A 375 10.34 3.25 -26.51
C GLU A 375 9.93 4.60 -25.89
N ALA A 376 8.66 4.96 -26.04
CA ALA A 376 8.11 6.18 -25.47
C ALA A 376 8.07 6.09 -23.93
N LEU A 377 7.63 4.95 -23.40
CA LEU A 377 7.65 4.65 -21.96
C LEU A 377 9.07 4.69 -21.38
N LYS A 378 10.02 4.00 -22.01
CA LYS A 378 11.42 3.94 -21.58
C LYS A 378 12.03 5.34 -21.50
N LYS A 379 11.83 6.15 -22.53
CA LYS A 379 12.28 7.56 -22.54
C LYS A 379 11.64 8.36 -21.41
N ARG A 380 10.32 8.24 -21.23
CA ARG A 380 9.59 8.98 -20.19
C ARG A 380 10.05 8.61 -18.78
N ILE A 381 10.29 7.33 -18.52
CA ILE A 381 10.84 6.84 -17.25
C ILE A 381 12.21 7.48 -16.99
N GLN A 382 13.12 7.43 -17.96
CA GLN A 382 14.46 8.01 -17.83
C GLN A 382 14.43 9.53 -17.58
N GLU A 383 13.50 10.26 -18.18
CA GLU A 383 13.30 11.69 -17.92
C GLU A 383 12.90 11.95 -16.45
N ILE A 384 11.95 11.18 -15.93
CA ILE A 384 11.49 11.30 -14.53
C ILE A 384 12.62 10.91 -13.57
N GLU A 385 13.33 9.81 -13.84
CA GLU A 385 14.45 9.37 -13.02
C GLU A 385 15.60 10.38 -12.99
N LYS A 386 15.89 11.01 -14.13
CA LYS A 386 16.91 12.06 -14.25
C LYS A 386 16.54 13.32 -13.45
N ALA A 387 15.26 13.64 -13.33
CA ALA A 387 14.80 14.72 -12.46
C ALA A 387 14.97 14.35 -10.96
N GLY A 388 14.90 13.07 -10.61
CA GLY A 388 15.17 12.59 -9.25
C GLY A 388 14.30 13.30 -8.21
N LEU A 389 14.92 13.99 -7.25
CA LEU A 389 14.18 14.70 -6.19
C LEU A 389 13.34 15.88 -6.72
N SER A 390 13.71 16.48 -7.86
CA SER A 390 12.98 17.61 -8.46
C SER A 390 11.79 17.17 -9.33
N ALA A 391 11.59 15.87 -9.55
CA ALA A 391 10.41 15.35 -10.23
C ALA A 391 9.12 15.80 -9.52
N SER A 392 8.10 16.12 -10.31
CA SER A 392 6.81 16.56 -9.77
C SER A 392 6.14 15.43 -8.98
N GLN A 393 5.18 15.77 -8.10
CA GLN A 393 4.42 14.74 -7.37
C GLN A 393 3.63 13.83 -8.31
N LYS A 394 3.12 14.39 -9.42
CA LYS A 394 2.44 13.62 -10.46
C LYS A 394 3.41 12.63 -11.12
N ASP A 395 4.61 13.07 -11.49
CA ASP A 395 5.62 12.18 -12.09
C ASP A 395 6.03 11.05 -11.14
N LYS A 396 6.18 11.35 -9.84
CA LYS A 396 6.51 10.35 -8.83
C LYS A 396 5.42 9.28 -8.67
N LYS A 397 4.15 9.66 -8.80
CA LYS A 397 3.00 8.74 -8.79
C LYS A 397 2.86 7.95 -10.08
N LEU A 398 3.15 8.58 -11.22
CA LEU A 398 3.05 7.96 -12.53
C LEU A 398 4.19 6.95 -12.79
N LEU A 399 5.39 7.19 -12.26
CA LEU A 399 6.57 6.37 -12.52
C LEU A 399 6.36 4.87 -12.28
N PRO A 400 5.85 4.39 -11.13
CA PRO A 400 5.60 2.96 -10.92
C PRO A 400 4.65 2.33 -11.95
N VAL A 401 3.67 3.11 -12.44
CA VAL A 401 2.71 2.66 -13.45
C VAL A 401 3.39 2.52 -14.80
N LEU A 402 4.24 3.48 -15.18
CA LEU A 402 5.05 3.40 -16.40
C LEU A 402 6.05 2.24 -16.35
N GLU A 403 6.68 1.98 -15.20
CA GLU A 403 7.61 0.86 -15.01
C GLU A 403 6.91 -0.49 -15.27
N VAL A 404 5.70 -0.68 -14.72
CA VAL A 404 4.89 -1.89 -14.96
C VAL A 404 4.42 -1.97 -16.42
N ALA A 405 4.01 -0.85 -17.02
CA ALA A 405 3.59 -0.82 -18.43
C ALA A 405 4.76 -1.14 -19.39
N MET A 406 5.96 -0.61 -19.13
CA MET A 406 7.16 -0.91 -19.90
C MET A 406 7.52 -2.40 -19.78
N GLU A 407 7.45 -2.96 -18.58
CA GLU A 407 7.66 -4.40 -18.38
C GLU A 407 6.64 -5.24 -19.15
N MET A 408 5.36 -4.87 -19.12
CA MET A 408 4.32 -5.56 -19.88
C MET A 408 4.63 -5.57 -21.39
N TYR A 409 5.05 -4.43 -21.96
CA TYR A 409 5.51 -4.36 -23.35
C TYR A 409 6.76 -5.21 -23.61
N ALA A 410 7.75 -5.17 -22.71
CA ALA A 410 8.96 -5.97 -22.83
C ALA A 410 8.66 -7.47 -22.89
N ARG A 411 7.62 -7.93 -22.18
CA ARG A 411 7.15 -9.33 -22.21
C ARG A 411 6.31 -9.68 -23.44
N GLY A 412 6.14 -8.74 -24.39
CA GLY A 412 5.45 -8.97 -25.65
C GLY A 412 3.94 -8.73 -25.62
N PHE A 413 3.39 -8.16 -24.54
CA PHE A 413 1.99 -7.77 -24.47
C PHE A 413 1.81 -6.30 -24.90
N THR A 414 0.58 -5.90 -25.19
CA THR A 414 0.29 -4.51 -25.62
C THR A 414 -0.93 -3.92 -24.93
N PHE A 415 -1.14 -2.62 -25.08
CA PHE A 415 -2.39 -1.96 -24.72
C PHE A 415 -3.21 -1.67 -25.98
N GLN A 416 -4.52 -1.83 -25.88
CA GLN A 416 -5.47 -1.44 -26.91
C GLN A 416 -6.21 -0.17 -26.48
N PRO A 417 -6.44 0.79 -27.39
CA PRO A 417 -7.22 1.98 -27.08
C PRO A 417 -8.64 1.59 -26.67
N VAL A 418 -9.32 2.52 -26.02
CA VAL A 418 -10.71 2.32 -25.59
C VAL A 418 -11.62 2.00 -26.78
N ASP A 419 -12.46 0.99 -26.61
CA ASP A 419 -13.52 0.61 -27.54
C ASP A 419 -14.90 0.94 -26.94
N ILE A 420 -15.75 1.61 -27.72
CA ILE A 420 -17.05 2.10 -27.24
C ILE A 420 -18.05 0.99 -26.90
N TYR A 421 -17.83 -0.24 -27.35
CA TYR A 421 -18.68 -1.41 -27.11
C TYR A 421 -18.05 -2.42 -26.15
N GLU A 422 -16.72 -2.57 -26.17
CA GLU A 422 -16.04 -3.62 -25.42
C GLU A 422 -15.39 -3.12 -24.12
N SER A 423 -14.90 -1.88 -24.07
CA SER A 423 -14.20 -1.37 -22.87
C SER A 423 -15.12 -1.33 -21.65
N ASP A 424 -14.56 -1.58 -20.47
CA ASP A 424 -15.26 -1.42 -19.20
C ASP A 424 -15.23 0.05 -18.72
N ALA A 425 -16.03 0.36 -17.70
CA ALA A 425 -16.00 1.68 -17.06
C ALA A 425 -14.64 1.94 -16.38
N SER A 426 -14.12 0.95 -15.63
CA SER A 426 -12.94 1.11 -14.79
C SER A 426 -11.93 -0.03 -14.82
N LYS A 427 -12.30 -1.20 -15.36
CA LYS A 427 -11.42 -2.37 -15.42
C LYS A 427 -10.67 -2.50 -16.74
N PHE A 428 -9.38 -2.78 -16.65
CA PHE A 428 -8.59 -3.24 -17.79
C PHE A 428 -8.97 -4.69 -18.12
N LEU A 429 -9.48 -4.91 -19.33
CA LEU A 429 -9.91 -6.23 -19.78
C LEU A 429 -8.79 -6.93 -20.55
N VAL A 430 -8.64 -8.23 -20.34
CA VAL A 430 -7.71 -9.05 -21.13
C VAL A 430 -8.39 -9.42 -22.45
N VAL A 431 -7.81 -8.96 -23.57
CA VAL A 431 -8.27 -9.26 -24.92
C VAL A 431 -7.09 -9.76 -25.73
N ASP A 432 -7.14 -11.04 -26.14
CA ASP A 432 -6.04 -11.74 -26.80
C ASP A 432 -4.70 -11.59 -26.07
N ASN A 433 -3.74 -10.88 -26.67
CA ASN A 433 -2.41 -10.63 -26.12
C ASN A 433 -2.23 -9.19 -25.63
N ALA A 434 -3.34 -8.53 -25.28
CA ALA A 434 -3.37 -7.13 -24.91
C ALA A 434 -4.29 -6.83 -23.72
N LEU A 435 -4.17 -5.62 -23.17
CA LEU A 435 -5.14 -5.03 -22.26
C LEU A 435 -5.93 -3.94 -22.95
N LEU A 436 -7.25 -4.11 -22.98
CA LEU A 436 -8.18 -3.09 -23.42
C LEU A 436 -8.35 -2.04 -22.31
N LEU A 437 -8.08 -0.78 -22.64
CA LEU A 437 -8.22 0.32 -21.69
C LEU A 437 -9.69 0.51 -21.27
N PRO A 438 -9.97 0.80 -19.99
CA PRO A 438 -11.28 1.28 -19.56
C PRO A 438 -11.46 2.76 -19.89
N PHE A 439 -12.71 3.23 -19.86
CA PHE A 439 -12.99 4.66 -20.05
C PHE A 439 -12.35 5.55 -18.99
N SER A 440 -12.26 5.09 -17.74
CA SER A 440 -11.65 5.86 -16.65
C SER A 440 -10.14 6.09 -16.80
N ALA A 441 -9.47 5.35 -17.69
CA ALA A 441 -8.05 5.56 -18.01
C ALA A 441 -7.84 6.75 -18.97
N LEU A 442 -8.91 7.30 -19.54
CA LEU A 442 -8.84 8.47 -20.40
C LEU A 442 -8.84 9.77 -19.57
N PRO A 443 -8.03 10.77 -19.98
CA PRO A 443 -8.00 12.05 -19.29
C PRO A 443 -9.39 12.71 -19.32
N ASN A 444 -9.82 13.29 -18.21
CA ASN A 444 -11.12 13.97 -18.06
C ASN A 444 -12.36 13.07 -18.20
N VAL A 445 -12.21 11.75 -18.18
CA VAL A 445 -13.32 10.80 -18.11
C VAL A 445 -13.37 10.19 -16.72
N GLY A 446 -14.11 10.83 -15.81
CA GLY A 446 -14.29 10.34 -14.43
C GLY A 446 -15.22 9.13 -14.34
N ALA A 447 -15.27 8.48 -13.16
CA ALA A 447 -16.07 7.28 -12.93
C ALA A 447 -17.54 7.42 -13.36
N ALA A 448 -18.22 8.51 -13.00
CA ALA A 448 -19.62 8.73 -13.39
C ALA A 448 -19.81 8.81 -14.92
N ALA A 449 -18.87 9.45 -15.63
CA ALA A 449 -18.88 9.55 -17.07
C ALA A 449 -18.64 8.17 -17.72
N ALA A 450 -17.67 7.41 -17.20
CA ALA A 450 -17.37 6.05 -17.64
C ALA A 450 -18.57 5.11 -17.47
N HIS A 451 -19.23 5.13 -16.30
CA HIS A 451 -20.44 4.35 -16.05
C HIS A 451 -21.60 4.77 -16.97
N GLY A 452 -21.80 6.07 -17.19
CA GLY A 452 -22.82 6.56 -18.11
C GLY A 452 -22.63 6.07 -19.55
N ILE A 453 -21.39 5.85 -20.00
CA ILE A 453 -21.10 5.24 -21.30
C ILE A 453 -21.56 3.77 -21.32
N ILE A 454 -21.24 2.99 -20.29
CA ILE A 454 -21.65 1.58 -20.21
C ILE A 454 -23.17 1.46 -20.21
N GLU A 455 -23.86 2.22 -19.35
CA GLU A 455 -25.32 2.23 -19.28
C GLU A 455 -25.95 2.62 -20.63
N SER A 456 -25.33 3.54 -21.35
CA SER A 456 -25.85 3.98 -22.65
C SER A 456 -25.89 2.86 -23.69
N ARG A 457 -25.11 1.77 -23.54
CA ARG A 457 -25.12 0.60 -24.44
C ARG A 457 -26.41 -0.21 -24.39
N GLU A 458 -27.19 -0.14 -23.31
CA GLU A 458 -28.46 -0.88 -23.17
C GLU A 458 -29.47 -0.53 -24.28
N GLY A 459 -29.39 0.69 -24.83
CA GLY A 459 -30.20 1.12 -25.97
C GLY A 459 -29.80 0.51 -27.33
N GLY A 460 -28.88 -0.45 -27.37
CA GLY A 460 -28.36 -1.08 -28.59
C GLY A 460 -27.16 -0.35 -29.20
N SER A 461 -26.77 -0.71 -30.42
CA SER A 461 -25.64 -0.07 -31.12
C SER A 461 -25.88 1.44 -31.30
N PHE A 462 -24.80 2.22 -31.27
CA PHE A 462 -24.85 3.65 -31.55
C PHE A 462 -24.95 3.87 -33.07
N ILE A 463 -25.81 4.79 -33.49
CA ILE A 463 -26.01 5.10 -34.93
C ILE A 463 -25.17 6.27 -35.42
N SER A 464 -24.71 7.13 -34.50
CA SER A 464 -23.85 8.29 -34.78
C SER A 464 -23.12 8.73 -33.52
N VAL A 465 -22.13 9.62 -33.68
CA VAL A 465 -21.43 10.24 -32.53
C VAL A 465 -22.38 11.13 -31.72
N GLU A 466 -23.34 11.77 -32.38
CA GLU A 466 -24.40 12.54 -31.72
C GLU A 466 -25.31 11.64 -30.86
N ASP A 467 -25.74 10.49 -31.39
CA ASP A 467 -26.53 9.50 -30.63
C ASP A 467 -25.77 9.02 -29.39
N PHE A 468 -24.48 8.69 -29.56
CA PHE A 468 -23.62 8.33 -28.44
C PHE A 468 -23.56 9.44 -27.38
N GLN A 469 -23.34 10.69 -27.79
CA GLN A 469 -23.25 11.81 -26.84
C GLN A 469 -24.55 12.03 -26.08
N GLN A 470 -25.70 11.97 -26.77
CA GLN A 470 -27.01 12.16 -26.15
C GLN A 470 -27.32 11.06 -25.14
N ARG A 471 -27.04 9.80 -25.49
CA ARG A 471 -27.32 8.64 -24.62
C ARG A 471 -26.37 8.55 -23.43
N SER A 472 -25.08 8.80 -23.63
CA SER A 472 -24.05 8.75 -22.58
C SER A 472 -24.02 9.99 -21.68
N ARG A 473 -24.66 11.09 -22.11
CA ARG A 473 -24.68 12.40 -21.42
C ARG A 473 -23.28 12.97 -21.16
N LEU A 474 -22.30 12.60 -22.00
CA LEU A 474 -20.95 13.12 -21.87
C LEU A 474 -20.88 14.60 -22.22
N ASN A 475 -20.06 15.32 -21.44
CA ASN A 475 -19.74 16.70 -21.73
C ASN A 475 -18.83 16.80 -22.97
N LYS A 476 -18.71 18.01 -23.52
CA LYS A 476 -17.91 18.28 -24.72
C LYS A 476 -16.45 17.87 -24.57
N THR A 477 -15.85 18.09 -23.40
CA THR A 477 -14.44 17.76 -23.13
C THR A 477 -14.19 16.25 -23.18
N ALA A 478 -15.07 15.43 -22.60
CA ALA A 478 -14.97 13.98 -22.65
C ALA A 478 -15.15 13.45 -24.08
N MET A 479 -16.08 14.03 -24.85
CA MET A 479 -16.26 13.70 -26.26
C MET A 479 -15.03 14.03 -27.11
N GLU A 480 -14.39 15.17 -26.89
CA GLU A 480 -13.13 15.56 -27.56
C GLU A 480 -12.00 14.57 -27.24
N VAL A 481 -11.93 14.07 -26.01
CA VAL A 481 -10.96 13.05 -25.62
C VAL A 481 -11.22 11.74 -26.37
N LEU A 482 -12.44 11.22 -26.35
CA LEU A 482 -12.79 9.99 -27.09
C LEU A 482 -12.47 10.10 -28.59
N ARG A 483 -12.69 11.26 -29.21
CA ARG A 483 -12.28 11.53 -30.60
C ARG A 483 -10.76 11.48 -30.78
N LYS A 484 -10.00 12.05 -29.85
CA LYS A 484 -8.53 12.03 -29.90
C LYS A 484 -7.97 10.60 -29.82
N PHE A 485 -8.66 9.70 -29.11
CA PHE A 485 -8.33 8.28 -29.01
C PHE A 485 -9.00 7.42 -30.10
N ASP A 486 -9.56 8.06 -31.14
CA ASP A 486 -10.06 7.39 -32.34
C ASP A 486 -11.26 6.44 -32.09
N CYS A 487 -11.99 6.64 -30.99
CA CYS A 487 -13.06 5.75 -30.53
C CYS A 487 -14.29 5.72 -31.46
N PHE A 488 -14.41 6.64 -32.41
CA PHE A 488 -15.62 6.85 -33.23
C PHE A 488 -15.45 6.57 -34.72
N ASN A 489 -14.33 5.96 -35.13
CA ASN A 489 -13.98 5.77 -36.55
C ASN A 489 -15.04 5.09 -37.42
N HIS A 490 -15.89 4.28 -36.79
CA HIS A 490 -16.93 3.51 -37.47
C HIS A 490 -18.31 4.16 -37.40
N LEU A 491 -18.43 5.36 -36.82
CA LEU A 491 -19.69 6.07 -36.66
C LEU A 491 -19.73 7.37 -37.49
N PRO A 492 -20.85 7.68 -38.17
CA PRO A 492 -21.06 8.99 -38.76
C PRO A 492 -21.24 10.05 -37.66
N GLU A 493 -20.94 11.32 -37.98
CA GLU A 493 -21.06 12.42 -37.02
C GLU A 493 -22.50 12.66 -36.54
N THR A 494 -23.46 12.57 -37.45
CA THR A 494 -24.88 12.89 -37.20
C THR A 494 -25.80 11.78 -37.70
N SER A 495 -26.95 11.65 -37.05
CA SER A 495 -28.01 10.75 -37.50
C SER A 495 -28.78 11.41 -38.64
N GLN A 496 -28.60 10.96 -39.89
CA GLN A 496 -29.29 11.56 -41.05
C GLN A 496 -30.79 11.18 -41.13
N VAL A 497 -31.27 10.24 -40.32
CA VAL A 497 -32.69 9.85 -40.26
C VAL A 497 -33.09 9.66 -38.79
N SER A 498 -33.94 10.55 -38.27
CA SER A 498 -34.68 10.32 -37.03
C SER A 498 -35.90 9.47 -37.35
N LEU A 499 -35.98 8.26 -36.78
CA LEU A 499 -37.09 7.32 -37.01
C LEU A 499 -38.28 7.55 -36.07
N PHE A 500 -38.17 8.47 -35.11
CA PHE A 500 -39.26 8.89 -34.24
C PHE A 500 -39.22 10.41 -34.09
N GLY A 501 -40.12 11.08 -34.81
CA GLY A 501 -40.40 12.52 -34.66
C GLY A 501 -41.33 12.79 -33.49
#